data_AF-A0A1M5XX05-F1
#
_entry.id   AF-A0A1M5XX05-F1
#
_cell.length_a   1.000
_cell.length_b   1.000
_cell.length_c   1.000
_cell.angle_alpha   90.00
_cell.angle_beta   90.00
_cell.angle_gamma   90.00
#
_symmetry.space_group_name_H-M   'P 1'
#
loop_
_entity.id
_entity.type
_entity.pdbx_description
1 polymer ?
#
loop_
_entity_poly.entity_id
_entity_poly.type
_entity_poly.pdbx_seq_one_letter_code
_entity_poly.pdbx_strand_id
1 'polypeptide(L)'
;MGEFGYYQAQLDLKYAARFLVEKLKKEVSCLSDKTVDGLGCSETDVLSEWNVSLSQGDLDAALTLVWADDSAQKTLLGTCLALVDRFEHPSRGTDFDWEWHSFQSVYKSAPAPLRSAIMNGLEWARRYQKVSDTVCPSITDRTTRSVEDILPRLKAIARRMTEQQIERVALADYGQDVQKHKTALSSLIASESLLYPDGDVWFPAEVVELTSHSPSQPAFTECTAIVLINSLADDDWVSNAEFRFSQNAGAYNTLSEHDRGAIIQALRYFYETNNEWQPFEGRAAARLPVSSFLPWEPPSDTLEDNKRSSF
;
A
#
# COMPACT_ATOMS: atom_id res chain seq x y z
N MET A 1 -6.20 -19.37 7.18
CA MET A 1 -5.20 -18.38 7.61
C MET A 1 -5.34 -17.23 6.63
N GLY A 2 -5.52 -15.99 7.09
CA GLY A 2 -5.78 -14.86 6.17
C GLY A 2 -4.54 -14.49 5.37
N GLU A 3 -4.76 -14.03 4.14
CA GLU A 3 -3.75 -13.51 3.22
C GLU A 3 -3.23 -12.13 3.69
N PHE A 4 -2.02 -11.74 3.31
CA PHE A 4 -1.44 -10.43 3.66
C PHE A 4 -2.38 -9.29 3.27
N GLY A 5 -2.88 -9.30 2.03
CA GLY A 5 -3.77 -8.24 1.55
C GLY A 5 -5.10 -8.13 2.31
N TYR A 6 -5.66 -9.25 2.81
CA TYR A 6 -6.84 -9.24 3.68
C TYR A 6 -6.61 -8.44 4.97
N TYR A 7 -5.43 -8.59 5.55
CA TYR A 7 -5.02 -7.89 6.76
C TYR A 7 -4.62 -6.44 6.47
N GLN A 8 -3.89 -6.19 5.38
CA GLN A 8 -3.56 -4.84 4.93
C GLN A 8 -4.83 -4.01 4.65
N ALA A 9 -5.87 -4.59 4.05
CA ALA A 9 -7.12 -3.89 3.78
C ALA A 9 -7.86 -3.49 5.06
N GLN A 10 -7.90 -4.36 6.08
CA GLN A 10 -8.45 -4.02 7.40
C GLN A 10 -7.66 -2.88 8.06
N LEU A 11 -6.33 -2.93 7.97
CA LEU A 11 -5.46 -1.89 8.50
C LEU A 11 -5.73 -0.53 7.84
N ASP A 12 -5.79 -0.50 6.51
CA ASP A 12 -6.08 0.70 5.73
C ASP A 12 -7.45 1.29 6.07
N LEU A 13 -8.49 0.45 6.23
CA LEU A 13 -9.83 0.87 6.65
C LEU A 13 -9.83 1.50 8.05
N LYS A 14 -9.10 0.92 9.01
CA LYS A 14 -9.01 1.45 10.38
C LYS A 14 -8.31 2.81 10.40
N TYR A 15 -7.21 2.97 9.67
CA TYR A 15 -6.54 4.26 9.54
C TYR A 15 -7.41 5.30 8.83
N ALA A 16 -8.11 4.92 7.75
CA ALA A 16 -9.05 5.79 7.05
C ALA A 16 -10.20 6.25 7.97
N ALA A 17 -10.80 5.33 8.73
CA ALA A 17 -11.84 5.65 9.71
C ALA A 17 -11.32 6.61 10.78
N ARG A 18 -10.14 6.34 11.35
CA ARG A 18 -9.52 7.22 12.35
C ARG A 18 -9.32 8.64 11.81
N PHE A 19 -8.73 8.76 10.62
CA PHE A 19 -8.53 10.06 9.97
C PHE A 19 -9.85 10.82 9.80
N LEU A 20 -10.91 10.14 9.36
CA LEU A 20 -12.22 10.77 9.18
C LEU A 20 -12.87 11.19 10.50
N VAL A 21 -12.74 10.39 11.58
CA VAL A 21 -13.17 10.78 12.92
C VAL A 21 -12.46 12.07 13.38
N GLU A 22 -11.14 12.13 13.21
CA GLU A 22 -10.34 13.31 13.58
C GLU A 22 -10.73 14.57 12.79
N LYS A 23 -11.16 14.41 11.52
CA LYS A 23 -11.64 15.51 10.68
C LYS A 23 -13.05 15.97 11.04
N LEU A 24 -13.97 15.04 11.28
CA LEU A 24 -15.38 15.33 11.56
C LEU A 24 -15.62 15.81 13.00
N LYS A 25 -14.74 15.46 13.94
CA LYS A 25 -14.76 15.90 15.35
C LYS A 25 -16.16 15.77 15.98
N LYS A 26 -16.81 16.92 16.28
CA LYS A 26 -18.10 16.96 16.99
C LYS A 26 -19.25 16.33 16.20
N GLU A 27 -19.12 16.23 14.88
CA GLU A 27 -20.15 15.67 14.01
C GLU A 27 -20.33 14.16 14.17
N VAL A 28 -19.37 13.48 14.82
CA VAL A 28 -19.40 12.02 15.07
C VAL A 28 -19.52 11.68 16.56
N SER A 29 -20.12 12.57 17.34
CA SER A 29 -20.41 12.36 18.78
C SER A 29 -21.36 11.19 19.08
N CYS A 30 -21.92 10.56 18.04
CA CYS A 30 -22.69 9.33 18.15
C CYS A 30 -21.82 8.08 18.34
N LEU A 31 -20.53 8.13 18.00
CA LEU A 31 -19.59 7.03 18.23
C LEU A 31 -19.06 7.08 19.67
N SER A 32 -18.97 5.92 20.31
CA SER A 32 -18.41 5.81 21.65
C SER A 32 -16.90 6.05 21.68
N ASP A 33 -16.40 6.62 22.78
CA ASP A 33 -14.96 6.81 23.01
C ASP A 33 -14.18 5.49 22.84
N LYS A 34 -14.77 4.37 23.29
CA LYS A 34 -14.19 3.03 23.11
C LYS A 34 -13.96 2.68 21.64
N THR A 35 -14.91 3.00 20.76
CA THR A 35 -14.77 2.77 19.33
C THR A 35 -13.65 3.64 18.74
N VAL A 36 -13.61 4.92 19.11
CA VAL A 36 -12.57 5.86 18.64
C VAL A 36 -11.18 5.42 19.10
N ASP A 37 -11.04 5.05 20.37
CA ASP A 37 -9.79 4.53 20.94
C ASP A 37 -9.39 3.21 20.27
N GLY A 38 -10.37 2.35 19.97
CA GLY A 38 -10.18 1.08 19.27
C GLY A 38 -9.68 1.21 17.82
N LEU A 39 -9.82 2.39 17.20
CA LEU A 39 -9.21 2.69 15.89
C LEU A 39 -7.72 3.06 16.01
N GLY A 40 -7.21 3.24 17.23
CA GLY A 40 -5.79 3.40 17.50
C GLY A 40 -5.05 2.07 17.55
N CYS A 41 -3.83 2.03 17.03
CA CYS A 41 -2.91 0.91 17.20
C CYS A 41 -1.49 1.41 17.47
N SER A 42 -0.72 0.59 18.19
CA SER A 42 0.74 0.67 18.26
C SER A 42 1.38 -0.08 17.09
N GLU A 43 2.57 0.34 16.69
CA GLU A 43 3.39 -0.35 15.67
C GLU A 43 3.76 -1.80 16.05
N THR A 44 3.71 -2.11 17.35
CA THR A 44 4.00 -3.44 17.91
C THR A 44 2.78 -4.33 18.02
N ASP A 45 1.57 -3.81 17.79
CA ASP A 45 0.35 -4.58 17.96
C ASP A 45 0.25 -5.65 16.87
N VAL A 46 -0.27 -6.81 17.25
CA VAL A 46 -0.56 -7.90 16.31
C VAL A 46 -1.95 -7.68 15.72
N LEU A 47 -2.03 -7.60 14.40
CA LEU A 47 -3.27 -7.18 13.74
C LEU A 47 -4.45 -8.12 13.99
N SER A 48 -4.24 -9.44 14.14
CA SER A 48 -5.33 -10.35 14.50
C SER A 48 -5.89 -10.16 15.90
N GLU A 49 -5.12 -9.53 16.78
CA GLU A 49 -5.53 -9.21 18.15
C GLU A 49 -6.17 -7.82 18.22
N TRP A 50 -5.82 -6.95 17.27
CA TRP A 50 -6.41 -5.64 17.13
C TRP A 50 -7.82 -5.72 16.55
N ASN A 51 -8.83 -5.71 17.43
CA ASN A 51 -10.24 -5.64 17.06
C ASN A 51 -10.83 -4.31 17.54
N VAL A 52 -11.56 -3.61 16.67
CA VAL A 52 -12.33 -2.41 17.08
C VAL A 52 -13.51 -2.83 17.95
N SER A 53 -14.11 -4.00 17.67
CA SER A 53 -15.22 -4.58 18.42
C SER A 53 -16.39 -3.60 18.59
N LEU A 54 -16.92 -3.11 17.46
CA LEU A 54 -18.04 -2.17 17.45
C LEU A 54 -19.23 -2.74 18.23
N SER A 55 -19.73 -1.94 19.18
CA SER A 55 -20.99 -2.24 19.84
C SER A 55 -22.14 -2.23 18.83
N GLN A 56 -23.30 -2.81 19.17
CA GLN A 56 -24.45 -2.70 18.26
C GLN A 56 -24.89 -1.24 18.06
N GLY A 57 -24.83 -0.41 19.12
CA GLY A 57 -25.12 1.01 19.00
C GLY A 57 -24.14 1.77 18.10
N ASP A 58 -22.84 1.47 18.19
CA ASP A 58 -21.83 2.09 17.32
C ASP A 58 -21.98 1.64 15.86
N LEU A 59 -22.35 0.38 15.64
CA LEU A 59 -22.68 -0.11 14.29
C LEU A 59 -23.91 0.64 13.74
N ASP A 60 -25.01 0.70 14.49
CA ASP A 60 -26.22 1.42 14.07
C ASP A 60 -25.93 2.90 13.77
N ALA A 61 -25.07 3.54 14.57
CA ALA A 61 -24.59 4.90 14.34
C ALA A 61 -23.76 5.00 13.04
N ALA A 62 -22.83 4.07 12.81
CA ALA A 62 -22.06 4.01 11.57
C ALA A 62 -22.96 3.86 10.34
N LEU A 63 -24.00 3.02 10.40
CA LEU A 63 -24.95 2.87 9.30
C LEU A 63 -25.77 4.14 9.05
N THR A 64 -26.14 4.84 10.13
CA THR A 64 -26.78 6.16 10.01
C THR A 64 -25.87 7.17 9.31
N LEU A 65 -24.55 7.10 9.52
CA LEU A 65 -23.57 7.93 8.80
C LEU A 65 -23.44 7.56 7.33
N VAL A 66 -23.53 6.26 6.98
CA VAL A 66 -23.54 5.81 5.57
C VAL A 66 -24.66 6.51 4.80
N TRP A 67 -25.86 6.54 5.39
CA TRP A 67 -27.07 7.09 4.78
C TRP A 67 -27.26 8.60 5.02
N ALA A 68 -26.24 9.29 5.53
CA ALA A 68 -26.30 10.73 5.71
C ALA A 68 -26.11 11.42 4.34
N ASP A 69 -27.21 11.74 3.67
CA ASP A 69 -27.23 12.42 2.36
C ASP A 69 -26.57 13.82 2.37
N ASP A 70 -26.20 14.33 3.53
CA ASP A 70 -25.63 15.67 3.71
C ASP A 70 -24.10 15.74 3.65
N SER A 71 -23.38 14.61 3.69
CA SER A 71 -21.92 14.63 3.77
C SER A 71 -21.24 13.37 3.25
N ALA A 72 -20.50 13.53 2.15
CA ALA A 72 -19.63 12.48 1.60
C ALA A 72 -18.64 11.93 2.66
N GLN A 73 -18.10 12.78 3.55
CA GLN A 73 -17.16 12.32 4.59
C GLN A 73 -17.82 11.42 5.62
N LYS A 74 -19.08 11.69 6.00
CA LYS A 74 -19.86 10.80 6.88
C LYS A 74 -20.12 9.46 6.21
N THR A 75 -20.50 9.46 4.93
CA THR A 75 -20.69 8.23 4.15
C THR A 75 -19.41 7.39 4.09
N LEU A 76 -18.26 8.01 3.83
CA LEU A 76 -16.96 7.32 3.81
C LEU A 76 -16.61 6.73 5.18
N LEU A 77 -16.83 7.47 6.27
CA LEU A 77 -16.56 7.00 7.64
C LEU A 77 -17.46 5.81 7.99
N GLY A 78 -18.77 5.95 7.77
CA GLY A 78 -19.74 4.89 8.00
C GLY A 78 -19.38 3.62 7.23
N THR A 79 -18.97 3.77 5.96
CA THR A 79 -18.55 2.64 5.11
C THR A 79 -17.29 1.97 5.66
N CYS A 80 -16.29 2.74 6.10
CA CYS A 80 -15.07 2.18 6.70
C CYS A 80 -15.40 1.35 7.95
N LEU A 81 -16.21 1.90 8.86
CA LEU A 81 -16.62 1.22 10.09
C LEU A 81 -17.46 -0.03 9.81
N ALA A 82 -18.41 0.05 8.88
CA ALA A 82 -19.24 -1.09 8.48
C ALA A 82 -18.38 -2.23 7.87
N LEU A 83 -17.38 -1.90 7.05
CA LEU A 83 -16.46 -2.91 6.50
C LEU A 83 -15.56 -3.52 7.58
N VAL A 84 -15.03 -2.71 8.52
CA VAL A 84 -14.27 -3.21 9.66
C VAL A 84 -15.11 -4.19 10.48
N ASP A 85 -16.35 -3.84 10.83
CA ASP A 85 -17.26 -4.75 11.52
C ASP A 85 -17.54 -6.01 10.71
N ARG A 86 -17.73 -5.91 9.39
CA ARG A 86 -17.93 -7.07 8.51
C ARG A 86 -16.71 -8.02 8.50
N PHE A 87 -15.50 -7.48 8.63
CA PHE A 87 -14.29 -8.30 8.76
C PHE A 87 -14.26 -9.06 10.11
N GLU A 88 -14.55 -8.37 11.21
CA GLU A 88 -14.52 -8.91 12.59
C GLU A 88 -15.73 -9.82 12.90
N HIS A 89 -16.90 -9.50 12.34
CA HIS A 89 -18.19 -10.14 12.56
C HIS A 89 -18.92 -10.39 11.22
N PRO A 90 -18.57 -11.47 10.50
CA PRO A 90 -19.10 -11.75 9.15
C PRO A 90 -20.63 -11.81 9.05
N SER A 91 -21.31 -12.13 10.16
CA SER A 91 -22.77 -12.24 10.24
C SER A 91 -23.48 -10.91 10.54
N ARG A 92 -22.74 -9.83 10.81
CA ARG A 92 -23.27 -8.48 11.10
C ARG A 92 -23.04 -7.55 9.91
N GLY A 93 -23.83 -6.48 9.84
CA GLY A 93 -23.67 -5.40 8.86
C GLY A 93 -24.85 -5.28 7.89
N THR A 94 -24.60 -4.61 6.77
CA THR A 94 -25.63 -4.16 5.83
C THR A 94 -25.66 -4.95 4.53
N ASP A 95 -26.63 -4.55 3.69
CA ASP A 95 -26.67 -4.88 2.28
C ASP A 95 -25.63 -4.04 1.51
N PHE A 96 -24.39 -4.54 1.49
CA PHE A 96 -23.29 -3.90 0.76
C PHE A 96 -23.50 -3.86 -0.75
N ASP A 97 -24.38 -4.70 -1.32
CA ASP A 97 -24.70 -4.66 -2.75
C ASP A 97 -25.48 -3.38 -3.07
N TRP A 98 -26.51 -3.10 -2.26
CA TRP A 98 -27.25 -1.85 -2.37
C TRP A 98 -26.38 -0.61 -2.09
N GLU A 99 -25.55 -0.65 -1.04
CA GLU A 99 -24.64 0.47 -0.70
C GLU A 99 -23.65 0.75 -1.83
N TRP A 100 -23.06 -0.30 -2.42
CA TRP A 100 -22.18 -0.17 -3.57
C TRP A 100 -22.87 0.56 -4.72
N HIS A 101 -24.06 0.12 -5.10
CA HIS A 101 -24.81 0.75 -6.18
C HIS A 101 -25.22 2.19 -5.89
N SER A 102 -25.51 2.50 -4.62
CA SER A 102 -25.99 3.82 -4.18
C SER A 102 -24.86 4.83 -3.99
N PHE A 103 -23.68 4.39 -3.53
CA PHE A 103 -22.60 5.27 -3.07
C PHE A 103 -21.29 5.12 -3.84
N GLN A 104 -21.19 4.24 -4.86
CA GLN A 104 -19.96 4.09 -5.65
C GLN A 104 -19.41 5.42 -6.19
N SER A 105 -20.26 6.38 -6.56
CA SER A 105 -19.81 7.69 -7.03
C SER A 105 -19.13 8.50 -5.93
N VAL A 106 -19.63 8.40 -4.69
CA VAL A 106 -19.02 9.02 -3.50
C VAL A 106 -17.63 8.40 -3.28
N TYR A 107 -17.54 7.08 -3.29
CA TYR A 107 -16.27 6.36 -3.11
C TYR A 107 -15.25 6.75 -4.19
N LYS A 108 -15.67 6.77 -5.46
CA LYS A 108 -14.81 7.14 -6.60
C LYS A 108 -14.36 8.59 -6.59
N SER A 109 -15.17 9.49 -6.02
CA SER A 109 -14.84 10.91 -5.88
C SER A 109 -13.95 11.23 -4.66
N ALA A 110 -13.75 10.27 -3.75
CA ALA A 110 -12.97 10.48 -2.54
C ALA A 110 -11.48 10.69 -2.85
N PRO A 111 -10.72 11.39 -1.97
CA PRO A 111 -9.27 11.46 -2.07
C PRO A 111 -8.64 10.07 -2.19
N ALA A 112 -7.58 9.95 -3.00
CA ALA A 112 -7.04 8.65 -3.41
C ALA A 112 -6.74 7.68 -2.25
N PRO A 113 -6.13 8.08 -1.12
CA PRO A 113 -5.90 7.16 0.00
C PRO A 113 -7.18 6.62 0.66
N LEU A 114 -8.23 7.44 0.75
CA LEU A 114 -9.53 7.03 1.30
C LEU A 114 -10.27 6.12 0.31
N ARG A 115 -10.26 6.49 -0.97
CA ARG A 115 -10.83 5.68 -2.06
C ARG A 115 -10.16 4.30 -2.09
N SER A 116 -8.83 4.24 -2.14
CA SER A 116 -8.07 2.98 -2.15
C SER A 116 -8.40 2.11 -0.93
N ALA A 117 -8.42 2.68 0.28
CA ALA A 117 -8.74 1.93 1.50
C ALA A 117 -10.11 1.25 1.43
N ILE A 118 -11.15 1.97 1.01
CA ILE A 118 -12.50 1.43 0.86
C ILE A 118 -12.57 0.41 -0.27
N MET A 119 -11.99 0.71 -1.43
CA MET A 119 -12.08 -0.15 -2.61
C MET A 119 -11.29 -1.46 -2.43
N ASN A 120 -10.13 -1.42 -1.80
CA ASN A 120 -9.42 -2.65 -1.40
C ASN A 120 -10.18 -3.40 -0.30
N GLY A 121 -10.77 -2.69 0.67
CA GLY A 121 -11.66 -3.28 1.67
C GLY A 121 -12.82 -4.07 1.06
N LEU A 122 -13.52 -3.48 0.08
CA LEU A 122 -14.62 -4.12 -0.65
C LEU A 122 -14.14 -5.33 -1.47
N GLU A 123 -13.04 -5.19 -2.21
CA GLU A 123 -12.47 -6.30 -3.01
C GLU A 123 -12.07 -7.49 -2.12
N TRP A 124 -11.38 -7.23 -1.01
CA TRP A 124 -11.00 -8.28 -0.07
C TRP A 124 -12.21 -8.88 0.64
N ALA A 125 -13.22 -8.08 0.99
CA ALA A 125 -14.49 -8.60 1.51
C ALA A 125 -15.17 -9.51 0.49
N ARG A 126 -15.17 -9.16 -0.81
CA ARG A 126 -15.76 -9.97 -1.88
C ARG A 126 -15.04 -11.30 -2.03
N ARG A 127 -13.70 -11.31 -2.09
CA ARG A 127 -12.89 -12.54 -2.18
C ARG A 127 -13.16 -13.53 -1.05
N TYR A 128 -13.42 -13.02 0.15
CA TYR A 128 -13.77 -13.82 1.32
C TYR A 128 -15.28 -14.05 1.49
N GLN A 129 -16.09 -13.77 0.46
CA GLN A 129 -17.55 -13.97 0.44
C GLN A 129 -18.28 -13.24 1.58
N LYS A 130 -17.72 -12.11 2.02
CA LYS A 130 -18.31 -11.24 3.05
C LYS A 130 -19.26 -10.20 2.47
N VAL A 131 -19.16 -9.93 1.16
CA VAL A 131 -20.07 -9.09 0.36
C VAL A 131 -20.39 -9.82 -0.95
N SER A 132 -21.39 -9.31 -1.68
CA SER A 132 -21.82 -9.87 -2.97
C SER A 132 -20.74 -9.78 -4.05
N ASP A 133 -20.74 -10.73 -4.99
CA ASP A 133 -19.84 -10.74 -6.14
C ASP A 133 -20.05 -9.56 -7.11
N THR A 134 -21.20 -8.89 -7.02
CA THR A 134 -21.53 -7.66 -7.78
C THR A 134 -20.76 -6.43 -7.31
N VAL A 135 -20.21 -6.46 -6.08
CA VAL A 135 -19.39 -5.39 -5.51
C VAL A 135 -17.96 -5.51 -6.04
N CYS A 136 -17.74 -5.05 -7.27
CA CYS A 136 -16.47 -5.24 -7.97
C CYS A 136 -15.79 -3.90 -8.30
N PRO A 137 -14.99 -3.34 -7.38
CA PRO A 137 -14.13 -2.20 -7.68
C PRO A 137 -13.17 -2.49 -8.83
N SER A 138 -12.93 -1.50 -9.70
CA SER A 138 -11.89 -1.63 -10.73
C SER A 138 -10.49 -1.48 -10.14
N ILE A 139 -9.46 -1.90 -10.87
CA ILE A 139 -8.05 -1.68 -10.47
C ILE A 139 -7.78 -0.18 -10.26
N THR A 140 -8.24 0.67 -11.16
CA THR A 140 -8.11 2.13 -11.03
C THR A 140 -8.76 2.65 -9.76
N ASP A 141 -9.92 2.10 -9.36
CA ASP A 141 -10.60 2.44 -8.11
C ASP A 141 -9.82 1.99 -6.86
N ARG A 142 -8.95 0.99 -6.98
CA ARG A 142 -8.14 0.46 -5.88
C ARG A 142 -6.78 1.10 -5.73
N THR A 143 -6.22 1.69 -6.79
CA THR A 143 -4.88 2.27 -6.76
C THR A 143 -4.87 3.68 -6.15
N THR A 144 -3.97 3.92 -5.19
CA THR A 144 -3.71 5.24 -4.60
C THR A 144 -2.94 6.14 -5.56
N ARG A 145 -1.98 5.58 -6.30
CA ARG A 145 -1.18 6.27 -7.33
C ARG A 145 -1.03 5.38 -8.55
N SER A 146 -0.94 5.98 -9.73
CA SER A 146 -0.65 5.23 -10.96
C SER A 146 0.85 5.00 -11.12
N VAL A 147 1.23 4.08 -12.01
CA VAL A 147 2.63 3.80 -12.34
C VAL A 147 3.33 5.05 -12.89
N GLU A 148 2.62 5.86 -13.66
CA GLU A 148 3.11 7.11 -14.26
C GLU A 148 3.50 8.15 -13.19
N ASP A 149 2.81 8.17 -12.04
CA ASP A 149 3.14 9.04 -10.91
C ASP A 149 4.32 8.51 -10.07
N ILE A 150 4.46 7.19 -9.99
CA ILE A 150 5.47 6.51 -9.16
C ILE A 150 6.83 6.48 -9.87
N LEU A 151 6.86 6.10 -11.15
CA LEU A 151 8.11 5.87 -11.90
C LEU A 151 9.07 7.06 -11.87
N PRO A 152 8.65 8.32 -12.13
CA PRO A 152 9.57 9.46 -12.13
C PRO A 152 10.31 9.62 -10.81
N ARG A 153 9.65 9.33 -9.67
CA ARG A 153 10.25 9.44 -8.33
C ARG A 153 11.28 8.34 -8.09
N LEU A 154 10.95 7.10 -8.46
CA LEU A 154 11.91 5.99 -8.38
C LEU A 154 13.13 6.25 -9.29
N LYS A 155 12.91 6.72 -10.53
CA LYS A 155 14.00 7.04 -11.46
C LYS A 155 14.90 8.15 -10.90
N ALA A 156 14.32 9.15 -10.23
CA ALA A 156 15.09 10.19 -9.55
C ALA A 156 15.97 9.62 -8.44
N ILE A 157 15.46 8.68 -7.64
CA ILE A 157 16.26 8.00 -6.59
C ILE A 157 17.40 7.21 -7.22
N ALA A 158 17.10 6.33 -8.19
CA ALA A 158 18.09 5.49 -8.86
C ALA A 158 19.26 6.31 -9.46
N ARG A 159 18.96 7.47 -10.06
CA ARG A 159 19.96 8.35 -10.69
C ARG A 159 20.84 9.15 -9.73
N ARG A 160 20.57 9.11 -8.42
CA ARG A 160 21.48 9.72 -7.42
C ARG A 160 22.71 8.87 -7.15
N MET A 161 22.75 7.64 -7.65
CA MET A 161 23.88 6.75 -7.45
C MET A 161 25.16 7.39 -8.00
N THR A 162 26.12 7.62 -7.10
CA THR A 162 27.42 8.22 -7.40
C THR A 162 28.37 7.21 -8.04
N GLU A 163 29.41 7.69 -8.72
CA GLU A 163 30.45 6.82 -9.30
C GLU A 163 31.08 5.88 -8.26
N GLN A 164 31.32 6.38 -7.04
CA GLN A 164 31.84 5.56 -5.94
C GLN A 164 30.85 4.47 -5.52
N GLN A 165 29.56 4.77 -5.49
CA GLN A 165 28.53 3.76 -5.23
C GLN A 165 28.48 2.72 -6.35
N ILE A 166 28.54 3.14 -7.62
CA ILE A 166 28.58 2.23 -8.77
C ILE A 166 29.75 1.24 -8.64
N GLU A 167 30.94 1.72 -8.28
CA GLU A 167 32.12 0.86 -8.04
C GLU A 167 31.90 -0.15 -6.91
N ARG A 168 31.18 0.24 -5.85
CA ARG A 168 30.86 -0.65 -4.74
C ARG A 168 29.81 -1.68 -5.10
N VAL A 169 28.76 -1.28 -5.81
CA VAL A 169 27.71 -2.18 -6.29
C VAL A 169 28.32 -3.22 -7.23
N ALA A 170 29.20 -2.81 -8.15
CA ALA A 170 29.86 -3.73 -9.08
C ALA A 170 30.70 -4.84 -8.41
N LEU A 171 31.02 -4.70 -7.12
CA LEU A 171 31.72 -5.73 -6.32
C LEU A 171 30.77 -6.71 -5.61
N ALA A 172 29.46 -6.47 -5.61
CA ALA A 172 28.50 -7.19 -4.78
C ALA A 172 28.41 -8.69 -5.11
N ASP A 173 28.67 -9.09 -6.35
CA ASP A 173 28.74 -10.49 -6.79
C ASP A 173 30.11 -11.10 -6.48
N TYR A 174 30.53 -11.01 -5.21
CA TYR A 174 31.81 -11.54 -4.70
C TYR A 174 33.06 -11.10 -5.49
N GLY A 175 33.00 -9.93 -6.14
CA GLY A 175 34.06 -9.42 -7.00
C GLY A 175 34.20 -10.13 -8.36
N GLN A 176 33.20 -10.89 -8.79
CA GLN A 176 33.14 -11.48 -10.11
C GLN A 176 32.83 -10.42 -11.16
N ASP A 177 33.55 -10.45 -12.30
CA ASP A 177 33.29 -9.64 -13.50
C ASP A 177 33.03 -8.13 -13.22
N VAL A 178 33.71 -7.57 -12.21
CA VAL A 178 33.48 -6.22 -11.67
C VAL A 178 33.40 -5.15 -12.76
N GLN A 179 34.33 -5.17 -13.72
CA GLN A 179 34.36 -4.16 -14.78
C GLN A 179 33.15 -4.27 -15.71
N LYS A 180 32.64 -5.49 -15.95
CA LYS A 180 31.44 -5.71 -16.76
C LYS A 180 30.20 -5.24 -16.02
N HIS A 181 30.06 -5.55 -14.73
CA HIS A 181 28.99 -5.00 -13.89
C HIS A 181 29.04 -3.48 -13.82
N LYS A 182 30.22 -2.90 -13.59
CA LYS A 182 30.41 -1.44 -13.55
C LYS A 182 29.93 -0.80 -14.85
N THR A 183 30.40 -1.29 -16.00
CA THR A 183 30.01 -0.76 -17.31
C THR A 183 28.51 -0.90 -17.55
N ALA A 184 27.92 -2.08 -17.28
CA ALA A 184 26.49 -2.31 -17.47
C ALA A 184 25.63 -1.44 -16.54
N LEU A 185 26.03 -1.27 -15.28
CA LEU A 185 25.33 -0.44 -14.31
C LEU A 185 25.39 1.05 -14.68
N SER A 186 26.56 1.56 -15.09
CA SER A 186 26.69 2.93 -15.59
C SER A 186 25.80 3.16 -16.82
N SER A 187 25.74 2.20 -17.76
CA SER A 187 24.85 2.28 -18.92
C SER A 187 23.38 2.24 -18.52
N LEU A 188 23.00 1.40 -17.56
CA LEU A 188 21.63 1.32 -17.04
C LEU A 188 21.21 2.66 -16.40
N ILE A 189 22.05 3.24 -15.55
CA ILE A 189 21.77 4.52 -14.87
C ILE A 189 21.61 5.67 -15.87
N ALA A 190 22.41 5.67 -16.93
CA ALA A 190 22.33 6.65 -18.01
C ALA A 190 21.10 6.45 -18.91
N SER A 191 20.48 5.26 -18.90
CA SER A 191 19.31 4.98 -19.73
C SER A 191 18.08 5.76 -19.28
N GLU A 192 17.17 6.03 -20.22
CA GLU A 192 15.91 6.71 -19.92
C GLU A 192 14.94 5.80 -19.14
N SER A 193 14.92 4.51 -19.49
CA SER A 193 13.98 3.53 -18.95
C SER A 193 14.40 3.01 -17.58
N LEU A 194 15.70 2.87 -17.32
CA LEU A 194 16.27 2.15 -16.16
C LEU A 194 15.83 0.67 -16.10
N LEU A 195 15.45 0.10 -17.25
CA LEU A 195 15.09 -1.31 -17.37
C LEU A 195 16.32 -2.15 -17.71
N TYR A 196 16.37 -3.36 -17.14
CA TYR A 196 17.39 -4.33 -17.49
C TYR A 196 17.31 -4.68 -18.98
N PRO A 197 18.46 -5.00 -19.62
CA PRO A 197 18.45 -5.46 -21.00
C PRO A 197 17.69 -6.78 -21.16
N ASP A 198 16.91 -6.92 -22.24
CA ASP A 198 16.19 -8.16 -22.53
C ASP A 198 17.15 -9.38 -22.57
N GLY A 199 16.82 -10.41 -21.80
CA GLY A 199 17.54 -11.69 -21.79
C GLY A 199 18.89 -11.70 -21.05
N ASP A 200 19.37 -10.57 -20.53
CA ASP A 200 20.54 -10.52 -19.63
C ASP A 200 20.07 -10.44 -18.17
N VAL A 201 19.99 -11.61 -17.53
CA VAL A 201 19.58 -11.74 -16.12
C VAL A 201 20.73 -11.48 -15.15
N TRP A 202 21.96 -11.26 -15.62
CA TRP A 202 23.13 -11.17 -14.76
C TRP A 202 23.71 -9.76 -14.70
N PHE A 203 23.91 -9.09 -15.84
CA PHE A 203 24.57 -7.78 -15.89
C PHE A 203 23.59 -6.63 -16.21
N PRO A 204 23.36 -5.66 -15.32
CA PRO A 204 23.84 -5.52 -13.95
C PRO A 204 22.84 -6.06 -12.90
N ALA A 205 21.82 -6.83 -13.31
CA ALA A 205 20.71 -7.24 -12.43
C ALA A 205 21.20 -7.87 -11.12
N GLU A 206 22.10 -8.85 -11.16
CA GLU A 206 22.60 -9.56 -9.98
C GLU A 206 23.16 -8.61 -8.91
N VAL A 207 24.10 -7.72 -9.28
CA VAL A 207 24.73 -6.81 -8.31
C VAL A 207 23.75 -5.77 -7.75
N VAL A 208 22.78 -5.33 -8.57
CA VAL A 208 21.71 -4.43 -8.14
C VAL A 208 20.80 -5.14 -7.14
N GLU A 209 20.40 -6.36 -7.46
CA GLU A 209 19.55 -7.20 -6.64
C GLU A 209 20.21 -7.55 -5.30
N LEU A 210 21.46 -8.03 -5.31
CA LEU A 210 22.25 -8.32 -4.12
C LEU A 210 22.43 -7.09 -3.22
N THR A 211 22.69 -5.92 -3.82
CA THR A 211 22.83 -4.67 -3.06
C THR A 211 21.50 -4.24 -2.44
N SER A 212 20.40 -4.34 -3.19
CA SER A 212 19.05 -4.02 -2.70
C SER A 212 18.53 -5.00 -1.64
N HIS A 213 19.18 -6.14 -1.44
CA HIS A 213 18.81 -7.10 -0.41
C HIS A 213 19.27 -6.65 0.99
N SER A 214 20.35 -5.87 1.11
CA SER A 214 20.98 -5.55 2.40
C SER A 214 21.00 -4.05 2.71
N PRO A 215 20.20 -3.56 3.69
CA PRO A 215 20.10 -2.14 4.05
C PRO A 215 21.42 -1.44 4.42
N SER A 216 22.42 -2.21 4.84
CA SER A 216 23.76 -1.71 5.17
C SER A 216 24.65 -1.39 3.97
N GLN A 217 24.25 -1.80 2.76
CA GLN A 217 25.07 -1.63 1.57
C GLN A 217 25.04 -0.18 1.06
N PRO A 218 26.17 0.35 0.58
CA PRO A 218 26.18 1.63 -0.10
C PRO A 218 25.34 1.52 -1.37
N ALA A 219 24.36 2.41 -1.51
CA ALA A 219 23.35 2.42 -2.59
C ALA A 219 22.17 1.45 -2.47
N PHE A 220 21.89 0.92 -1.27
CA PHE A 220 20.68 0.12 -1.01
C PHE A 220 19.40 0.77 -1.56
N THR A 221 19.19 2.06 -1.30
CA THR A 221 17.98 2.78 -1.71
C THR A 221 17.89 2.91 -3.24
N GLU A 222 18.98 3.29 -3.89
CA GLU A 222 19.07 3.47 -5.34
C GLU A 222 18.88 2.14 -6.07
N CYS A 223 19.53 1.07 -5.60
CA CYS A 223 19.35 -0.28 -6.13
C CYS A 223 17.93 -0.80 -5.91
N THR A 224 17.33 -0.56 -4.73
CA THR A 224 15.92 -0.91 -4.47
C THR A 224 15.00 -0.20 -5.47
N ALA A 225 15.23 1.08 -5.75
CA ALA A 225 14.43 1.81 -6.74
C ALA A 225 14.56 1.20 -8.15
N ILE A 226 15.74 0.75 -8.57
CA ILE A 226 15.93 0.04 -9.86
C ILE A 226 15.14 -1.27 -9.88
N VAL A 227 15.21 -2.07 -8.81
CA VAL A 227 14.44 -3.32 -8.72
C VAL A 227 12.95 -3.05 -8.85
N LEU A 228 12.42 -2.04 -8.15
CA LEU A 228 11.01 -1.68 -8.20
C LEU A 228 10.59 -1.13 -9.57
N ILE A 229 11.45 -0.37 -10.26
CA ILE A 229 11.18 0.08 -11.64
C ILE A 229 10.99 -1.13 -12.57
N ASN A 230 11.86 -2.14 -12.46
CA ASN A 230 11.79 -3.34 -13.28
C ASN A 230 10.57 -4.19 -12.91
N SER A 231 10.29 -4.34 -11.61
CA SER A 231 9.11 -5.06 -11.11
C SER A 231 7.81 -4.39 -11.58
N LEU A 232 7.76 -3.06 -11.65
CA LEU A 232 6.58 -2.35 -12.18
C LEU A 232 6.40 -2.56 -13.69
N ALA A 233 7.47 -2.88 -14.42
CA ALA A 233 7.43 -3.07 -15.86
C ALA A 233 7.00 -4.49 -16.27
N ASP A 234 7.29 -5.50 -15.44
CA ASP A 234 6.96 -6.91 -15.68
C ASP A 234 5.88 -7.48 -14.74
N ASP A 235 5.23 -6.62 -13.96
CA ASP A 235 4.20 -6.98 -12.96
C ASP A 235 4.73 -7.89 -11.84
N ASP A 236 5.98 -7.66 -11.43
CA ASP A 236 6.71 -8.41 -10.42
C ASP A 236 6.76 -9.92 -10.71
N TRP A 237 6.95 -10.28 -11.99
CA TRP A 237 6.86 -11.65 -12.49
C TRP A 237 7.73 -12.66 -11.74
N VAL A 238 8.91 -12.25 -11.26
CA VAL A 238 9.84 -13.09 -10.47
C VAL A 238 9.79 -12.80 -8.97
N SER A 239 8.74 -12.11 -8.50
CA SER A 239 8.52 -11.78 -7.08
C SER A 239 9.68 -10.99 -6.45
N ASN A 240 10.32 -10.13 -7.23
CA ASN A 240 11.45 -9.32 -6.78
C ASN A 240 10.99 -8.26 -5.77
N ALA A 241 9.95 -7.48 -6.08
CA ALA A 241 9.40 -6.49 -5.16
C ALA A 241 8.80 -7.16 -3.91
N GLU A 242 8.04 -8.25 -4.10
CA GLU A 242 7.50 -9.07 -3.02
C GLU A 242 8.60 -9.54 -2.06
N PHE A 243 9.63 -10.20 -2.60
CA PHE A 243 10.73 -10.72 -1.80
C PHE A 243 11.47 -9.58 -1.10
N ARG A 244 11.76 -8.46 -1.77
CA ARG A 244 12.44 -7.32 -1.14
C ARG A 244 11.64 -6.74 0.03
N PHE A 245 10.33 -6.59 -0.10
CA PHE A 245 9.49 -6.13 1.01
C PHE A 245 9.50 -7.11 2.19
N SER A 246 9.42 -8.42 1.92
CA SER A 246 9.45 -9.46 2.97
C SER A 246 10.68 -9.40 3.88
N GLN A 247 11.82 -8.96 3.32
CA GLN A 247 13.11 -8.90 4.00
C GLN A 247 13.35 -7.51 4.62
N ASN A 248 12.87 -6.45 3.97
CA ASN A 248 13.34 -5.09 4.23
C ASN A 248 12.23 -4.09 4.62
N ALA A 249 11.00 -4.53 4.90
CA ALA A 249 9.88 -3.66 5.30
C ALA A 249 10.29 -2.62 6.38
N GLY A 250 10.95 -3.08 7.45
CA GLY A 250 11.43 -2.19 8.52
C GLY A 250 12.48 -1.18 8.06
N ALA A 251 13.40 -1.56 7.18
CA ALA A 251 14.42 -0.67 6.65
C ALA A 251 13.82 0.43 5.78
N TYR A 252 12.81 0.11 4.97
CA TYR A 252 12.12 1.11 4.14
C TYR A 252 11.45 2.19 4.98
N ASN A 253 10.89 1.85 6.15
CA ASN A 253 10.29 2.82 7.05
C ASN A 253 11.30 3.83 7.65
N THR A 254 12.59 3.48 7.69
CA THR A 254 13.67 4.33 8.20
C THR A 254 14.34 5.24 7.15
N LEU A 255 13.95 5.10 5.87
CA LEU A 255 14.46 5.97 4.81
C LEU A 255 14.04 7.43 5.02
N SER A 256 14.71 8.35 4.32
CA SER A 256 14.28 9.75 4.26
C SER A 256 12.82 9.83 3.78
N GLU A 257 12.05 10.81 4.26
CA GLU A 257 10.63 10.94 3.90
C GLU A 257 10.39 10.91 2.38
N HIS A 258 11.25 11.62 1.63
CA HIS A 258 11.22 11.65 0.18
C HIS A 258 11.39 10.26 -0.44
N ASP A 259 12.41 9.51 0.00
CA ASP A 259 12.74 8.20 -0.58
C ASP A 259 11.76 7.13 -0.13
N ARG A 260 11.42 7.13 1.17
CA ARG A 260 10.39 6.27 1.75
C ARG A 260 9.08 6.39 0.98
N GLY A 261 8.61 7.61 0.75
CA GLY A 261 7.34 7.84 0.05
C GLY A 261 7.31 7.18 -1.33
N ALA A 262 8.38 7.32 -2.13
CA ALA A 262 8.44 6.70 -3.45
C ALA A 262 8.51 5.17 -3.41
N ILE A 263 9.36 4.61 -2.53
CA ILE A 263 9.53 3.16 -2.37
C ILE A 263 8.24 2.51 -1.86
N ILE A 264 7.63 3.08 -0.82
CA ILE A 264 6.36 2.57 -0.26
C ILE A 264 5.22 2.68 -1.27
N GLN A 265 5.15 3.76 -2.07
CA GLN A 265 4.10 3.91 -3.08
C GLN A 265 4.18 2.84 -4.17
N ALA A 266 5.39 2.45 -4.59
CA ALA A 266 5.58 1.35 -5.52
C ALA A 266 5.15 0.00 -4.91
N LEU A 267 5.52 -0.27 -3.65
CA LEU A 267 5.11 -1.47 -2.95
C LEU A 267 3.59 -1.53 -2.70
N ARG A 268 2.97 -0.39 -2.39
CA ARG A 268 1.51 -0.25 -2.31
C ARG A 268 0.84 -0.55 -3.64
N TYR A 269 1.40 -0.10 -4.75
CA TYR A 269 0.84 -0.40 -6.07
C TYR A 269 0.70 -1.91 -6.29
N PHE A 270 1.71 -2.71 -5.95
CA PHE A 270 1.60 -4.18 -6.06
C PHE A 270 0.49 -4.76 -5.19
N TYR A 271 0.40 -4.36 -3.91
CA TYR A 271 -0.70 -4.76 -3.03
C TYR A 271 -2.09 -4.35 -3.59
N GLU A 272 -2.21 -3.16 -4.15
CA GLU A 272 -3.47 -2.57 -4.61
C GLU A 272 -3.94 -3.14 -5.96
N THR A 273 -3.02 -3.70 -6.76
CA THR A 273 -3.30 -4.19 -8.12
C THR A 273 -3.23 -5.71 -8.25
N ASN A 274 -2.38 -6.37 -7.46
CA ASN A 274 -2.17 -7.80 -7.52
C ASN A 274 -2.62 -8.47 -6.18
N ASN A 275 -3.75 -9.17 -6.24
CA ASN A 275 -4.28 -9.89 -5.07
C ASN A 275 -3.43 -11.11 -4.66
N GLU A 276 -2.57 -11.59 -5.57
CA GLU A 276 -1.65 -12.71 -5.34
C GLU A 276 -0.30 -12.24 -4.77
N TRP A 277 -0.09 -10.93 -4.61
CA TRP A 277 1.11 -10.38 -3.99
C TRP A 277 1.10 -10.65 -2.47
N GLN A 278 1.91 -11.61 -2.04
CA GLN A 278 1.91 -12.20 -0.69
C GLN A 278 3.34 -12.22 -0.11
N PRO A 279 3.89 -11.04 0.27
CA PRO A 279 5.28 -10.91 0.77
C PRO A 279 5.61 -11.73 2.00
N PHE A 280 4.62 -12.28 2.69
CA PHE A 280 4.84 -13.12 3.85
C PHE A 280 4.19 -14.50 3.70
N GLU A 281 4.10 -15.00 2.46
CA GLU A 281 3.60 -16.36 2.21
C GLU A 281 4.34 -17.39 3.08
N GLY A 282 3.59 -18.35 3.63
CA GLY A 282 4.11 -19.32 4.61
C GLY A 282 4.32 -18.78 6.02
N ARG A 283 4.26 -17.46 6.24
CA ARG A 283 4.14 -16.86 7.58
C ARG A 283 2.68 -16.56 7.87
N ALA A 284 2.29 -16.67 9.13
CA ALA A 284 0.95 -16.29 9.55
C ALA A 284 0.82 -14.76 9.53
N ALA A 285 0.36 -14.17 8.42
CA ALA A 285 0.18 -12.71 8.27
C ALA A 285 -0.60 -12.09 9.44
N ALA A 286 -1.58 -12.82 9.96
CA ALA A 286 -2.35 -12.51 11.17
C ALA A 286 -1.49 -12.14 12.39
N ARG A 287 -0.31 -12.76 12.51
CA ARG A 287 0.62 -12.64 13.65
C ARG A 287 1.71 -11.60 13.44
N LEU A 288 1.74 -10.94 12.28
CA LEU A 288 2.71 -9.90 12.02
C LEU A 288 2.35 -8.64 12.83
N PRO A 289 3.35 -7.92 13.35
CA PRO A 289 3.10 -6.63 13.96
C PRO A 289 2.67 -5.61 12.89
N VAL A 290 1.92 -4.58 13.28
CA VAL A 290 1.46 -3.50 12.38
C VAL A 290 2.63 -2.88 11.57
N SER A 291 3.80 -2.73 12.18
CA SER A 291 5.02 -2.25 11.52
C SER A 291 5.52 -3.09 10.33
N SER A 292 5.02 -4.33 10.16
CA SER A 292 5.34 -5.18 9.00
C SER A 292 4.44 -4.92 7.79
N PHE A 293 3.37 -4.14 7.95
CA PHE A 293 2.44 -3.78 6.88
C PHE A 293 2.85 -2.48 6.18
N LEU A 294 2.29 -2.24 5.00
CA LEU A 294 2.52 -1.02 4.25
C LEU A 294 1.83 0.16 4.97
N PRO A 295 2.55 1.25 5.29
CA PRO A 295 1.96 2.37 5.99
C PRO A 295 0.90 3.03 5.12
N TRP A 296 -0.21 3.46 5.73
CA TRP A 296 -1.26 4.22 5.06
C TRP A 296 -0.98 5.72 5.20
N GLU A 297 -0.89 6.42 4.09
CA GLU A 297 -0.62 7.86 4.06
C GLU A 297 -1.96 8.62 3.96
N PRO A 298 -2.33 9.46 4.94
CA PRO A 298 -3.57 10.23 4.86
C PRO A 298 -3.54 11.19 3.66
N PRO A 299 -4.71 11.58 3.12
CA PRO A 299 -4.79 12.65 2.14
C PRO A 299 -4.13 13.92 2.67
N SER A 300 -3.35 14.61 1.84
CA SER A 300 -2.84 15.93 2.19
C SER A 300 -4.00 16.89 2.46
N ASP A 301 -3.90 17.71 3.51
CA ASP A 301 -4.92 18.70 3.86
C ASP A 301 -5.18 19.72 2.74
N THR A 302 -4.26 19.83 1.80
CA THR A 302 -4.44 20.50 0.52
C THR A 302 -5.22 19.60 -0.44
N LEU A 303 -6.54 19.74 -0.47
CA LEU A 303 -7.44 19.19 -1.50
C LEU A 303 -7.12 19.65 -2.94
N GLU A 304 -6.01 20.37 -3.17
CA GLU A 304 -5.63 20.96 -4.45
C GLU A 304 -4.91 19.99 -5.41
N ASP A 305 -4.35 18.88 -4.92
CA ASP A 305 -3.60 17.96 -5.78
C ASP A 305 -4.48 17.12 -6.72
N ASN A 306 -5.79 16.99 -6.44
CA ASN A 306 -6.72 16.26 -7.31
C ASN A 306 -7.04 16.98 -8.64
N LYS A 307 -6.58 18.23 -8.83
CA LYS A 307 -6.80 18.96 -10.10
C LYS A 307 -5.68 18.80 -11.12
N ARG A 308 -4.57 18.12 -10.78
CA ARG A 308 -3.42 17.98 -11.70
C ARG A 308 -3.39 16.69 -12.51
N SER A 309 -4.28 15.73 -12.25
CA SER A 309 -4.31 14.43 -12.93
C SER A 309 -5.35 14.32 -14.05
N SER A 310 -5.98 15.42 -14.45
CA SER A 310 -6.96 15.46 -15.55
C SER A 310 -6.66 16.59 -16.53
N PHE A 311 -5.52 16.48 -17.22
CA PHE A 311 -5.24 17.18 -18.48
C PHE A 311 -4.35 16.32 -19.38
#